data_AF-A0A7W0GZB7-F1
#
_entry.id   AF-A0A7W0GZB7-F1
#
_cell.length_a   1.000
_cell.length_b   1.000
_cell.length_c   1.000
_cell.angle_alpha   90.00
_cell.angle_beta   90.00
_cell.angle_gamma   90.00
#
_symmetry.space_group_name_H-M   'P 1'
#
loop_
_entity.id
_entity.type
_entity.pdbx_description
1 polymer ?
#
loop_
_entity_poly.entity_id
_entity_poly.type
_entity_poly.pdbx_seq_one_letter_code
_entity_poly.pdbx_strand_id
1 'polypeptide(L)'
;FDPTAFASLTAADFSANDQLARMLGEPEFGALFHQGERESMYLADVARRVILVVLFDNRTTLGLVKLRVKSAVGQLNQVFTEMFNRDGTSAPGVASDFLGEAEDEIDKLFGA
;
A
#
# COMPACT_ATOMS: atom_id res chain seq x y z
N PHE A 1 -6.35 -17.39 -4.80
CA PHE A 1 -5.82 -16.16 -4.20
C PHE A 1 -6.23 -15.01 -5.11
N ASP A 2 -7.02 -14.06 -4.60
CA ASP A 2 -7.40 -12.85 -5.33
C ASP A 2 -6.56 -11.68 -4.78
N PRO A 3 -5.59 -11.15 -5.56
CA PRO A 3 -4.69 -10.10 -5.09
C PRO A 3 -5.41 -8.76 -4.86
N THR A 4 -6.51 -8.48 -5.56
CA THR A 4 -7.23 -7.21 -5.44
C THR A 4 -8.04 -7.18 -4.16
N ALA A 5 -8.81 -8.26 -3.90
CA ALA A 5 -9.53 -8.40 -2.65
C ALA A 5 -8.56 -8.44 -1.45
N PHE A 6 -7.42 -9.13 -1.59
CA PHE A 6 -6.38 -9.16 -0.57
C PHE A 6 -5.82 -7.76 -0.29
N ALA A 7 -5.45 -6.99 -1.31
CA ALA A 7 -4.92 -5.63 -1.14
C ALA A 7 -5.91 -4.71 -0.42
N SER A 8 -7.20 -4.75 -0.79
CA SER A 8 -8.25 -3.95 -0.13
C SER A 8 -8.40 -4.31 1.36
N LEU A 9 -8.43 -5.61 1.68
CA LEU A 9 -8.54 -6.07 3.07
C LEU A 9 -7.29 -5.71 3.88
N THR A 10 -6.10 -5.89 3.32
CA THR A 10 -4.83 -5.52 3.95
C THR A 10 -4.75 -4.01 4.22
N ALA A 11 -5.18 -3.17 3.27
CA ALA A 11 -5.21 -1.72 3.48
C ALA A 11 -6.17 -1.33 4.61
N ALA A 12 -7.34 -1.95 4.68
CA ALA A 12 -8.31 -1.72 5.75
C ALA A 12 -7.76 -2.15 7.12
N ASP A 13 -7.16 -3.33 7.21
CA ASP A 13 -6.52 -3.86 8.42
C ASP A 13 -5.39 -2.93 8.92
N PHE A 14 -4.50 -2.52 8.01
CA PHE A 14 -3.40 -1.61 8.32
C PHE A 14 -3.91 -0.24 8.82
N SER A 15 -4.94 0.31 8.16
CA SER A 15 -5.55 1.58 8.56
C SER A 15 -6.26 1.51 9.91
N ALA A 16 -6.88 0.38 10.24
CA ALA A 16 -7.46 0.17 11.57
C ALA A 16 -6.37 0.13 12.64
N ASN A 17 -5.22 -0.48 12.33
CA ASN A 17 -4.09 -0.53 13.26
C ASN A 17 -3.46 0.86 13.52
N ASP A 18 -3.53 1.80 12.57
CA ASP A 18 -3.14 3.19 12.81
C ASP A 18 -4.02 3.86 13.88
N GLN A 19 -5.32 3.56 13.90
CA GLN A 19 -6.22 4.05 14.94
C GLN A 19 -5.86 3.47 16.30
N LEU A 20 -5.50 2.17 16.35
CA LEU A 20 -5.03 1.54 17.58
C LEU A 20 -3.72 2.17 18.09
N ALA A 21 -2.77 2.49 17.20
CA ALA A 21 -1.54 3.18 17.59
C ALA A 21 -1.83 4.51 18.28
N ARG A 22 -2.71 5.33 17.68
CA ARG A 22 -3.12 6.63 18.26
C ARG A 22 -3.79 6.49 19.62
N MET A 23 -4.64 5.48 19.79
CA MET A 23 -5.27 5.19 21.09
C MET A 23 -4.25 4.82 22.18
N LEU A 24 -3.12 4.24 21.79
CA LEU A 24 -2.00 3.90 22.69
C LEU A 24 -1.00 5.05 22.86
N GLY A 25 -1.21 6.19 22.20
CA GLY A 25 -0.30 7.34 22.23
C GLY A 25 0.91 7.22 21.30
N GLU A 26 0.92 6.22 20.42
CA GLU A 26 1.93 6.04 19.39
C GLU A 26 1.52 6.77 18.10
N PRO A 27 2.46 7.34 17.33
CA PRO A 27 2.14 8.02 16.08
C PRO A 27 1.62 7.05 15.01
N GLU A 28 2.22 5.86 14.90
CA GLU A 28 1.84 4.76 14.00
C GLU A 28 2.61 3.49 14.38
N PHE A 29 2.17 2.33 13.89
CA PHE A 29 2.98 1.11 13.91
C PHE A 29 3.76 0.97 12.61
N GLY A 30 5.08 1.17 12.63
CA GLY A 30 5.90 1.13 11.41
C GLY A 30 5.98 -0.24 10.71
N ALA A 31 5.55 -1.32 11.38
CA ALA A 31 5.39 -2.63 10.76
C ALA A 31 4.42 -3.51 11.56
N LEU A 32 3.70 -4.39 10.87
CA LEU A 32 2.79 -5.37 11.46
C LEU A 32 3.21 -6.79 11.12
N PHE A 33 2.95 -7.72 12.03
CA PHE A 33 3.20 -9.13 11.83
C PHE A 33 1.99 -9.94 12.27
N HIS A 34 1.47 -10.74 11.34
CA HIS A 34 0.38 -11.67 11.58
C HIS A 34 0.91 -13.09 11.42
N GLN A 35 0.90 -13.86 12.50
CA GLN A 35 1.34 -15.24 12.50
C GLN A 35 0.17 -16.17 12.15
N GLY A 36 0.33 -17.00 11.12
CA GLY A 36 -0.57 -18.10 10.82
C GLY A 36 0.10 -19.46 11.04
N GLU A 37 -0.69 -20.53 10.97
CA GLU A 37 -0.19 -21.90 11.16
C GLU A 37 0.67 -22.39 9.98
N ARG A 38 0.35 -21.94 8.77
CA ARG A 38 1.03 -22.35 7.53
C ARG A 38 1.82 -21.23 6.88
N GLU A 39 1.23 -20.04 6.85
CA GLU A 39 1.81 -18.85 6.27
C GLU A 39 1.65 -17.72 7.26
N SER A 40 2.66 -16.85 7.31
CA SER A 40 2.63 -15.61 8.07
C SER A 40 2.74 -14.41 7.13
N MET A 41 2.27 -13.26 7.62
CA MET A 41 2.23 -12.02 6.86
C MET A 41 2.99 -10.93 7.61
N TYR A 42 3.89 -10.24 6.91
CA TYR A 42 4.58 -9.05 7.39
C TYR A 42 4.20 -7.85 6.55
N LEU A 43 3.83 -6.74 7.20
CA LEU A 43 3.46 -5.49 6.55
C LEU A 43 4.43 -4.40 6.99
N ALA A 44 4.86 -3.57 6.04
CA ALA A 44 5.70 -2.41 6.31
C ALA A 44 5.17 -1.19 5.57
N ASP A 45 5.21 -0.03 6.22
CA ASP A 45 4.98 1.25 5.56
C ASP A 45 6.16 1.62 4.65
N VAL A 46 5.84 2.19 3.49
CA VAL A 46 6.79 2.70 2.51
C VAL A 46 6.34 4.11 2.13
N ALA A 47 7.16 5.09 2.51
CA ALA A 47 6.96 6.51 2.25
C ALA A 47 5.57 7.06 2.64
N ARG A 48 4.91 6.46 3.65
CA ARG A 48 3.57 6.85 4.14
C ARG A 48 2.47 6.82 3.09
N ARG A 49 2.67 6.05 2.02
CA ARG A 49 1.78 6.03 0.84
C ARG A 49 1.54 4.62 0.31
N VAL A 50 2.47 3.69 0.55
CA VAL A 50 2.41 2.33 0.02
C VAL A 50 2.65 1.36 1.17
N ILE A 51 1.85 0.29 1.22
CA ILE A 51 2.04 -0.80 2.17
C ILE A 51 2.73 -1.95 1.43
N LEU A 52 3.92 -2.33 1.87
CA LEU A 52 4.61 -3.53 1.40
C LEU A 52 4.14 -4.72 2.22
N VAL A 53 3.57 -5.73 1.54
CA VAL A 53 3.11 -6.98 2.16
C VAL A 53 4.02 -8.13 1.74
N VAL A 54 4.47 -8.92 2.71
CA VAL A 54 5.27 -10.13 2.48
C VAL A 54 4.57 -11.33 3.11
N LEU A 55 4.21 -12.29 2.28
CA LEU A 55 3.72 -13.60 2.70
C LEU A 55 4.87 -14.60 2.69
N PHE A 56 5.00 -15.39 3.76
CA PHE A 56 6.07 -16.38 3.88
C PHE A 56 5.64 -17.59 4.71
N ASP A 57 6.19 -18.76 4.37
CA ASP A 57 5.91 -20.01 5.08
C ASP A 57 6.86 -20.23 6.26
N ASN A 58 6.62 -21.33 6.99
CA ASN A 58 7.39 -21.70 8.19
C ASN A 58 8.86 -22.07 7.92
N ARG A 59 9.30 -22.11 6.65
CA ARG A 59 10.72 -22.31 6.30
C ARG A 59 11.50 -21.01 6.38
N THR A 60 10.80 -19.88 6.41
CA THR A 60 11.38 -18.53 6.47
C THR A 60 11.13 -17.93 7.86
N THR A 61 12.19 -17.42 8.49
CA THR A 61 12.05 -16.78 9.80
C THR A 61 11.65 -15.31 9.67
N LEU A 62 10.87 -14.80 10.63
CA LEU A 62 10.52 -13.37 10.70
C LEU A 62 11.78 -12.49 10.71
N GLY A 63 12.86 -12.93 11.36
CA GLY A 63 14.13 -12.19 11.37
C GLY A 63 14.72 -12.01 9.97
N LEU A 64 14.69 -13.06 9.14
CA LEU A 64 15.17 -13.00 7.76
C LEU A 64 14.29 -12.07 6.91
N VAL A 65 12.96 -12.15 7.09
CA VAL A 65 12.01 -11.25 6.41
C VAL A 65 12.31 -9.80 6.76
N LYS A 66 12.43 -9.47 8.06
CA LYS A 66 12.74 -8.11 8.52
C LYS A 66 14.06 -7.59 7.92
N LEU A 67 15.09 -8.43 7.86
CA LEU A 67 16.37 -8.04 7.26
C LEU A 67 16.23 -7.68 5.78
N ARG A 68 15.53 -8.52 5.01
CA ARG A 68 15.32 -8.31 3.57
C ARG A 68 14.41 -7.12 3.28
N VAL A 69 13.31 -7.02 4.04
CA VAL A 69 12.33 -5.93 3.90
C VAL A 69 12.98 -4.58 4.22
N LYS A 70 13.84 -4.48 5.24
CA LYS A 70 14.57 -3.24 5.53
C LYS A 70 15.34 -2.71 4.31
N SER A 71 16.01 -3.60 3.58
CA SER A 71 16.72 -3.21 2.35
C SER A 71 15.75 -2.80 1.23
N ALA A 72 14.67 -3.55 1.03
CA ALA A 72 13.68 -3.28 -0.01
C ALA A 72 12.93 -1.97 0.23
N VAL A 73 12.49 -1.71 1.47
CA VAL A 73 11.84 -0.45 1.86
C VAL A 73 12.74 0.75 1.59
N GLY A 74 14.05 0.65 1.90
CA GLY A 74 15.00 1.72 1.61
C GLY A 74 15.07 2.07 0.12
N GLN A 75 15.12 1.06 -0.74
CA GLN A 75 15.14 1.25 -2.20
C GLN A 75 13.81 1.79 -2.73
N LEU A 76 12.69 1.23 -2.26
CA LEU A 76 11.35 1.67 -2.67
C LEU A 76 11.05 3.10 -2.22
N ASN A 77 11.50 3.50 -1.02
CA ASN A 77 11.36 4.88 -0.55
C ASN A 77 12.01 5.88 -1.50
N GLN A 78 13.21 5.57 -2.03
CA GLN A 78 13.88 6.42 -3.00
C GLN A 78 13.06 6.51 -4.29
N VAL A 79 12.66 5.36 -4.86
CA VAL A 79 11.88 5.30 -6.10
C VAL A 79 10.57 6.09 -5.98
N PHE A 80 9.82 5.86 -4.91
CA PHE A 80 8.53 6.53 -4.71
C PHE A 80 8.70 8.01 -4.43
N THR A 81 9.70 8.43 -3.65
CA THR A 81 9.97 9.84 -3.42
C THR A 81 10.30 10.57 -4.72
N GLU A 82 11.15 9.98 -5.56
CA GLU A 82 11.49 10.53 -6.88
C GLU A 82 10.26 10.61 -7.80
N MET A 83 9.44 9.57 -7.82
CA MET A 83 8.21 9.52 -8.61
C MET A 83 7.22 10.61 -8.18
N PHE A 84 6.92 10.71 -6.88
CA PHE A 84 5.97 11.68 -6.36
C PHE A 84 6.44 13.13 -6.47
N ASN A 85 7.76 13.36 -6.47
CA ASN A 85 8.30 14.70 -6.71
C ASN A 85 8.15 15.15 -8.18
N ARG A 86 8.04 14.22 -9.14
CA ARG A 86 7.76 14.56 -10.55
C ARG A 86 6.32 15.06 -10.73
N ASP A 87 5.36 14.39 -10.11
CA ASP A 87 3.93 14.76 -10.17
C ASP A 87 3.64 16.11 -9.49
N GLY A 88 4.44 16.52 -8.50
CA GLY A 88 4.29 17.81 -7.82
C GLY A 88 4.63 19.06 -8.66
N THR A 89 5.19 18.89 -9.86
CA THR A 89 5.58 20.01 -10.76
C THR A 89 4.65 20.19 -11.96
N SER A 90 3.59 19.40 -12.06
CA SER A 90 2.52 19.60 -13.03
C SER A 90 1.26 19.01 -12.44
N ALA A 91 0.38 19.85 -11.90
CA ALA A 91 -1.02 19.45 -11.88
C ALA A 91 -1.36 19.09 -13.33
N PRO A 92 -1.75 17.85 -13.65
CA PRO A 92 -2.29 17.58 -14.96
C PRO A 92 -3.56 18.41 -15.01
N GLY A 93 -3.54 19.53 -15.73
CA GLY A 93 -4.79 20.09 -16.21
C GLY A 93 -5.45 18.93 -16.94
N VAL A 94 -6.57 18.44 -16.41
CA VAL A 94 -7.33 17.38 -17.06
C VAL A 94 -7.59 17.88 -18.48
N ALA A 95 -6.96 17.25 -19.46
CA ALA A 95 -7.10 17.67 -20.84
C ALA A 95 -8.60 17.65 -21.16
N SER A 96 -9.13 18.70 -21.78
CA SER A 96 -10.55 18.81 -22.13
C SER A 96 -11.05 17.59 -22.89
N ASP A 97 -10.17 16.98 -23.68
CA ASP A 97 -10.44 15.78 -24.46
C ASP A 97 -10.65 14.53 -23.56
N PHE A 98 -9.90 14.45 -22.45
CA PHE A 98 -10.08 13.38 -21.45
C PHE A 98 -11.39 13.52 -20.66
N LEU A 99 -11.86 14.77 -20.45
CA LEU A 99 -13.16 15.01 -19.81
C LEU A 99 -14.32 14.53 -20.68
N GLY A 100 -14.28 14.82 -21.99
CA GLY A 100 -15.31 14.36 -22.93
C GLY A 100 -15.36 12.83 -23.05
N GLU A 101 -14.20 12.19 -23.18
CA GLU A 101 -14.13 10.72 -23.23
C GLU A 101 -14.57 10.06 -21.92
N ALA A 102 -14.27 10.67 -20.77
CA ALA A 102 -14.71 10.16 -19.47
C ALA A 102 -16.22 10.30 -19.26
N GLU A 103 -16.83 11.41 -19.71
CA GLU A 103 -18.29 11.58 -19.69
C GLU A 103 -18.99 10.52 -20.57
N ASP A 104 -18.51 10.31 -21.79
CA ASP A 104 -19.05 9.29 -22.71
C ASP A 104 -18.93 7.86 -22.14
N GLU A 105 -17.85 7.56 -21.42
CA GLU A 105 -17.64 6.23 -20.83
C GLU A 105 -18.47 6.02 -19.55
N ILE A 106 -18.68 7.09 -18.75
CA ILE A 106 -19.61 7.08 -17.60
C ILE A 106 -21.04 6.85 -18.09
N ASP A 107 -21.47 7.50 -19.17
CA ASP A 107 -22.80 7.31 -19.74
C ASP A 107 -23.01 5.89 -20.28
N LYS A 108 -21.98 5.22 -20.81
CA LYS A 108 -22.07 3.79 -21.19
C LYS A 108 -22.14 2.85 -19.98
N LEU A 109 -21.46 3.19 -18.89
CA LEU A 109 -21.37 2.36 -17.67
C LEU A 109 -22.59 2.48 -16.77
N PHE A 110 -23.18 3.69 -16.70
CA PHE A 110 -24.26 4.04 -15.77
C PHE A 110 -25.54 4.51 -16.47
N GLY A 111 -25.56 4.53 -17.79
CA GLY A 111 -26.72 4.91 -18.58
C GLY A 111 -27.94 4.04 -18.29
N ALA A 112 -29.05 4.74 -18.00
CA ALA A 112 -30.42 4.22 -17.94
C ALA A 112 -30.99 3.87 -19.31
#